data_AF-A0A2G9U704-F1
#
_entry.id   AF-A0A2G9U704-F1
#
_cell.length_a   1.000
_cell.length_b   1.000
_cell.length_c   1.000
_cell.angle_alpha   90.00
_cell.angle_beta   90.00
_cell.angle_gamma   90.00
#
_symmetry.space_group_name_H-M   'P 1'
#
loop_
_entity.id
_entity.type
_entity.pdbx_description
1 polymer ?
#
loop_
_entity_poly.entity_id
_entity_poly.type
_entity_poly.pdbx_seq_one_letter_code
_entity_poly.pdbx_strand_id
1 'polypeptide(L)' 'MDRNIAVIPKSVHSERIVENFKLFDFSLTEDEIQLLESSGHRQRLFLHNYMEGHPEDPFALERKH' A
#
# COMPACT_ATOMS: atom_id res chain seq x y z
N MET A 1 -1.52 -4.23 11.47
CA MET A 1 -1.94 -2.84 11.83
C MET A 1 -0.77 -1.99 12.33
N ASP A 2 0.42 -2.58 12.35
CA ASP A 2 1.48 -2.25 13.30
C ASP A 2 2.33 -1.05 12.86
N ARG A 3 2.07 -0.55 11.64
CA ARG A 3 2.62 0.72 11.11
C ARG A 3 1.67 1.92 11.32
N ASN A 4 0.57 1.73 12.03
CA ASN A 4 -0.45 2.75 12.29
C ASN A 4 -1.08 3.34 11.00
N ILE A 5 -1.31 2.49 10.00
CA ILE A 5 -1.94 2.85 8.72
C ILE A 5 -3.21 2.00 8.56
N ALA A 6 -4.34 2.65 8.30
CA ALA A 6 -5.59 1.97 7.97
C ALA A 6 -5.51 1.36 6.56
N VAL A 7 -5.97 0.11 6.42
CA VAL A 7 -5.96 -0.62 5.14
C VAL A 7 -7.38 -0.78 4.58
N ILE A 8 -7.52 -0.71 3.26
CA ILE A 8 -8.81 -0.86 2.55
C ILE A 8 -8.68 -1.98 1.51
N PRO A 9 -8.73 -3.26 1.91
CA PRO A 9 -8.54 -4.38 1.00
C PRO A 9 -9.77 -4.56 0.09
N LYS A 10 -9.58 -4.40 -1.23
CA LYS A 10 -10.63 -4.66 -2.21
C LYS A 10 -10.78 -6.16 -2.45
N SER A 11 -11.98 -6.70 -2.21
CA SER A 11 -12.37 -8.05 -2.63
C SER A 11 -13.85 -8.10 -2.99
N VAL A 12 -14.21 -9.00 -3.93
CA VAL A 12 -15.60 -9.35 -4.27
C VAL A 12 -15.94 -10.80 -3.87
N HIS A 13 -14.94 -11.58 -3.47
CA HIS A 13 -15.11 -12.96 -3.04
C HIS A 13 -15.37 -12.97 -1.53
N SER A 14 -16.48 -13.57 -1.09
CA SER A 14 -16.93 -13.60 0.30
C SER A 14 -15.88 -14.19 1.24
N GLU A 15 -15.28 -15.32 0.87
CA GLU A 15 -14.24 -16.01 1.64
C GLU A 15 -13.03 -15.09 1.90
N ARG A 16 -12.58 -14.38 0.86
CA ARG A 16 -11.46 -13.43 0.96
C ARG A 16 -11.81 -12.21 1.80
N ILE A 17 -13.06 -11.75 1.78
CA ILE A 17 -13.50 -10.64 2.64
C ILE A 17 -13.40 -11.04 4.11
N VAL A 18 -13.84 -12.26 4.44
CA VAL A 18 -13.74 -12.80 5.80
C VAL A 18 -12.27 -13.00 6.21
N GLU A 19 -11.46 -13.58 5.32
CA GLU A 19 -10.02 -13.77 5.54
C GLU A 19 -9.29 -12.45 5.82
N ASN A 20 -9.49 -11.43 4.97
CA ASN A 20 -8.86 -10.12 5.12
C ASN A 20 -9.26 -9.37 6.41
N PHE A 21 -10.37 -9.73 7.04
CA PHE A 21 -10.80 -9.13 8.31
C PHE A 21 -10.20 -9.86 9.54
N LYS A 22 -9.75 -11.11 9.38
CA LYS A 22 -9.10 -11.90 10.44
C LYS A 22 -7.62 -11.54 10.57
N LEU A 23 -7.33 -10.29 10.92
CA LEU A 23 -5.97 -9.76 11.10
C LEU A 23 -5.73 -9.20 12.50
N PHE A 24 -6.65 -9.43 13.44
CA PHE A 24 -6.65 -8.83 14.78
C PHE A 24 -6.25 -9.81 15.90
N ASP A 25 -6.00 -11.07 15.55
CA ASP A 25 -5.58 -12.14 16.45
C ASP A 25 -4.06 -12.33 16.48
N PHE A 26 -3.31 -11.54 15.70
CA PHE A 26 -1.85 -11.48 15.73
C PHE A 26 -1.32 -10.06 15.52
N SER A 27 -0.04 -9.87 15.82
CA SER A 27 0.72 -8.65 15.54
C SER A 27 2.12 -9.02 15.07
N LEU A 28 2.72 -8.21 14.21
CA LEU A 28 4.10 -8.40 13.79
C LEU A 28 5.06 -7.69 14.76
N THR A 29 6.21 -8.30 15.00
CA THR A 29 7.33 -7.68 15.72
C THR A 29 8.04 -6.66 14.83
N GLU A 30 8.80 -5.74 15.44
CA GLU A 30 9.57 -4.75 14.70
C GLU A 30 10.58 -5.39 13.73
N ASP A 31 11.23 -6.48 14.15
CA ASP A 31 12.20 -7.21 13.32
C ASP A 31 11.54 -7.85 12.09
N GLU A 32 10.33 -8.41 12.24
CA GLU A 32 9.55 -8.96 11.12
C GLU A 32 9.12 -7.87 10.14
N ILE A 33 8.75 -6.69 10.63
CA ILE A 33 8.43 -5.53 9.77
C ILE A 33 9.67 -5.09 9.00
N GLN A 34 10.82 -4.96 9.66
CA GLN A 34 12.08 -4.60 9.00
C GLN A 34 12.47 -5.62 7.93
N LEU A 35 12.28 -6.92 8.21
CA LEU A 35 12.52 -7.98 7.25
C LEU A 35 11.61 -7.83 6.01
N LEU A 36 10.33 -7.52 6.18
CA LEU A 36 9.40 -7.28 5.07
C LEU A 36 9.79 -6.05 4.23
N GLU A 37 10.24 -4.98 4.89
CA GLU A 37 10.70 -3.74 4.22
C GLU A 37 12.01 -3.93 3.43
N SER A 38 12.79 -4.98 3.73
CA SER A 38 14.05 -5.31 3.04
C SER A 38 13.87 -5.87 1.62
N SER A 39 12.64 -6.24 1.23
CA SER A 39 12.34 -6.83 -0.08
C SER A 39 12.69 -5.96 -1.30
N GLY A 40 12.93 -4.66 -1.12
CA GLY A 40 13.46 -3.77 -2.15
C GLY A 40 12.46 -3.33 -3.24
N HIS A 41 11.23 -3.83 -3.24
CA HIS A 41 10.19 -3.44 -4.19
C HIS A 41 9.52 -2.13 -3.79
N ARG A 42 10.08 -0.99 -4.24
CA ARG A 42 9.56 0.36 -3.97
C ARG A 42 9.10 1.04 -5.27
N GLN A 43 7.91 0.66 -5.74
CA GLN A 43 7.32 1.20 -6.96
C GLN A 43 5.87 1.66 -6.72
N ARG A 44 5.52 2.85 -7.20
CA ARG A 44 4.13 3.32 -7.25
C ARG A 44 3.39 2.61 -8.38
N LEU A 45 2.28 1.94 -8.06
CA LEU A 45 1.46 1.22 -9.05
C LEU A 45 0.39 2.11 -9.71
N PHE A 46 -0.15 3.07 -8.98
CA PHE A 46 -1.17 4.01 -9.47
C PHE A 46 -0.52 5.37 -9.73
N LEU A 47 -0.07 5.58 -10.97
CA LEU A 47 0.69 6.77 -11.36
C LEU A 47 -0.20 7.96 -11.74
N HIS A 48 -1.46 7.73 -12.13
CA HIS A 48 -2.38 8.78 -12.60
C HIS A 48 -1.77 9.68 -13.68
N ASN A 49 -1.20 9.07 -14.74
CA ASN A 49 -0.44 9.79 -15.79
C ASN A 49 -1.23 10.91 -16.49
N TYR A 50 -2.56 10.81 -16.52
CA TYR A 50 -3.41 11.85 -17.11
C TYR A 50 -3.37 13.19 -16.34
N MET A 51 -2.80 13.23 -15.13
CA MET A 51 -2.62 14.46 -14.35
C MET A 51 -1.32 15.20 -14.70
N GLU A 52 -0.44 14.59 -15.50
CA GLU A 52 0.85 15.19 -15.87
C GLU A 52 0.64 16.53 -16.61
N GLY A 53 1.33 17.57 -16.13
CA GLY A 53 1.19 18.94 -16.62
C GLY A 53 0.10 19.77 -15.94
N HIS A 54 -0.73 19.18 -15.07
CA HIS A 54 -1.65 19.94 -14.23
C HIS A 54 -0.88 20.67 -13.12
N PRO A 55 -1.21 21.94 -12.77
CA PRO A 55 -0.53 22.68 -11.71
C PRO A 55 -0.59 21.99 -10.34
N GLU A 56 -1.67 21.23 -10.10
CA GLU A 56 -1.89 20.43 -8.88
C GLU A 56 -1.60 18.93 -9.08
N ASP A 57 -0.67 18.56 -9.98
CA ASP A 57 -0.23 17.17 -10.08
C ASP A 57 0.48 16.75 -8.78
N PRO A 58 -0.09 15.83 -7.98
CA PRO A 58 0.48 15.44 -6.69
C PRO A 58 1.83 14.71 -6.83
N PHE A 59 2.16 14.22 -8.03
CA PHE A 59 3.37 13.44 -8.28
C PHE A 59 4.32 14.11 -9.30
N ALA A 60 4.23 15.42 -9.47
CA ALA A 60 5.03 16.17 -10.44
C ALA A 60 6.55 15.88 -10.34
N LEU A 61 7.09 15.75 -9.12
CA LEU A 61 8.50 15.45 -8.86
C LEU A 61 8.93 14.02 -9.23
N GLU A 62 7.97 13.09 -9.32
CA GLU A 62 8.20 11.69 -9.66
C GLU A 62 7.99 11.40 -11.16
N ARG A 63 7.53 12.40 -11.94
CA ARG A 63 7.38 12.27 -13.39
C ARG A 63 8.76 12.17 -14.04
N LYS A 64 8.97 11.15 -14.87
CA LYS A 64 10.16 11.06 -15.71
C LYS A 64 9.94 11.99 -16.91
N HIS A 65 10.78 13.02 -17.06
CA HIS A 65 10.88 13.77 -18.31
C HIS A 65 11.24 12.86 -19.50
#